data_AF-Q04R45-F1
#
_entry.id   AF-Q04R45-F1
#
_cell.length_a   1.000
_cell.length_b   1.000
_cell.length_c   1.000
_cell.angle_alpha   90.00
_cell.angle_beta   90.00
_cell.angle_gamma   90.00
#
_symmetry.space_group_name_H-M   'P 1'
#
loop_
_entity.id
_entity.type
_entity.pdbx_description
1 polymer ?
#
loop_
_entity_poly.entity_id
_entity_poly.type
_entity_poly.pdbx_seq_one_letter_code
_entity_poly.pdbx_strand_id
1 'polypeptide(L)'
;MRTFAFLQDSNRSAAYNLAIEEAIGLHFVSSGYGAGLRIWRNPFSIVLGLSEQAEDTILPEVLRNFMESGGKERSAILPEIPNLTLESEKNRANSTTLRNQNSISKNRKKISGINVSNSIRGFKDRKRFDKEFPTIVRRASGGGTVVHHPEENLNFTFFVSLDVKPELYKVKESYGYFLSLVVNALKRQTLSASCRGKSDLAILEQGLEKKISGNAQFRKRNAVIHHGTLILKPSLIERVSGLLKHPPEEPEYRKNRKHSDFVTSLPSDFSPLKFGQDLSHVFAESLGLFRMGSERDLRFTKAVFQEAKQLLESKYSRMDFILRN
;
A
#
# COMPACT_ATOMS: atom_id res chain seq x y z
N MET A 1 -24.42 9.58 -11.25
CA MET A 1 -23.03 9.22 -11.63
C MET A 1 -22.73 7.81 -11.16
N ARG A 2 -22.06 6.99 -11.98
CA ARG A 2 -21.66 5.63 -11.60
C ARG A 2 -20.41 5.64 -10.72
N THR A 3 -20.40 4.81 -9.67
CA THR A 3 -19.25 4.71 -8.75
C THR A 3 -18.93 3.27 -8.36
N PHE A 4 -17.71 3.02 -7.88
CA PHE A 4 -17.39 1.74 -7.23
C PHE A 4 -16.64 1.98 -5.92
N ALA A 5 -16.75 1.05 -4.98
CA ALA A 5 -15.86 0.92 -3.85
C ALA A 5 -15.62 -0.56 -3.58
N PHE A 6 -14.37 -0.97 -3.40
CA PHE A 6 -14.08 -2.34 -2.99
C PHE A 6 -12.84 -2.45 -2.12
N LEU A 7 -12.93 -3.37 -1.17
CA LEU A 7 -11.78 -3.93 -0.45
C LEU A 7 -11.27 -5.12 -1.26
N GLN A 8 -9.98 -5.15 -1.54
CA GLN A 8 -9.34 -6.29 -2.18
C GLN A 8 -8.83 -7.26 -1.11
N ASP A 9 -9.46 -8.42 -1.04
CA ASP A 9 -9.04 -9.53 -0.17
C ASP A 9 -8.26 -10.62 -0.92
N SER A 10 -8.22 -10.57 -2.25
CA SER A 10 -7.52 -11.57 -3.05
C SER A 10 -6.00 -11.37 -3.04
N ASN A 11 -5.27 -12.48 -2.86
CA ASN A 11 -3.82 -12.52 -3.03
C ASN A 11 -3.43 -12.35 -4.51
N ARG A 12 -2.56 -11.37 -4.76
CA ARG A 12 -2.04 -11.02 -6.10
C ARG A 12 -0.61 -10.52 -5.96
N SER A 13 0.19 -10.69 -7.01
CA SER A 13 1.54 -10.13 -7.08
C SER A 13 1.52 -8.60 -6.99
N ALA A 14 2.61 -8.02 -6.49
CA ALA A 14 2.74 -6.57 -6.40
C ALA A 14 2.64 -5.91 -7.79
N ALA A 15 3.29 -6.50 -8.79
CA ALA A 15 3.23 -6.06 -10.17
C ALA A 15 1.80 -6.09 -10.73
N TYR A 16 1.04 -7.17 -10.48
CA TYR A 16 -0.33 -7.28 -10.98
C TYR A 16 -1.28 -6.31 -10.27
N ASN A 17 -1.09 -6.06 -8.98
CA ASN A 17 -1.89 -5.06 -8.29
C ASN A 17 -1.71 -3.65 -8.87
N LEU A 18 -0.49 -3.28 -9.26
CA LEU A 18 -0.19 -2.01 -9.92
C LEU A 18 -0.76 -1.98 -11.35
N ALA A 19 -0.68 -3.09 -12.08
CA ALA A 19 -1.31 -3.22 -13.40
C ALA A 19 -2.83 -3.05 -13.35
N ILE A 20 -3.49 -3.62 -12.34
CA ILE A 20 -4.93 -3.42 -12.10
C ILE A 20 -5.26 -1.95 -11.84
N GLU A 21 -4.42 -1.22 -11.10
CA GLU A 21 -4.64 0.20 -10.82
C GLU A 21 -4.60 1.05 -12.11
N GLU A 22 -3.59 0.83 -12.97
CA GLU A 22 -3.53 1.52 -14.26
C GLU A 22 -4.66 1.08 -15.22
N ALA A 23 -5.00 -0.21 -15.25
CA ALA A 23 -6.09 -0.75 -16.07
C ALA A 23 -7.45 -0.16 -15.69
N ILE A 24 -7.73 0.00 -14.39
CA ILE A 24 -8.91 0.74 -13.93
C ILE A 24 -8.90 2.14 -14.52
N GLY A 25 -7.79 2.89 -14.37
CA GLY A 25 -7.66 4.24 -14.91
C GLY A 25 -7.85 4.33 -16.43
N LEU A 26 -7.47 3.29 -17.19
CA LEU A 26 -7.67 3.22 -18.63
C LEU A 26 -9.15 3.08 -19.03
N HIS A 27 -9.92 2.26 -18.31
CA HIS A 27 -11.32 1.98 -18.66
C HIS A 27 -12.33 2.87 -17.93
N PHE A 28 -11.91 3.54 -16.86
CA PHE A 28 -12.76 4.24 -15.90
C PHE A 28 -13.82 5.14 -16.55
N VAL A 29 -13.36 6.22 -17.22
CA VAL A 29 -14.25 7.22 -17.81
C VAL A 29 -15.05 6.64 -18.97
N SER A 30 -14.40 5.86 -19.84
CA SER A 30 -15.06 5.23 -21.01
C SER A 30 -16.19 4.27 -20.62
N SER A 31 -16.15 3.72 -19.41
CA SER A 31 -17.19 2.84 -18.84
C SER A 31 -18.25 3.60 -18.04
N GLY A 32 -18.24 4.93 -18.09
CA GLY A 32 -19.21 5.82 -17.44
C GLY A 32 -19.01 6.00 -15.93
N TYR A 33 -17.85 5.60 -15.39
CA TYR A 33 -17.54 5.83 -13.98
C TYR A 33 -17.02 7.24 -13.75
N GLY A 34 -17.55 7.88 -12.70
CA GLY A 34 -17.13 9.21 -12.30
C GLY A 34 -16.32 9.25 -11.00
N ALA A 35 -16.53 8.28 -10.10
CA ALA A 35 -15.73 8.13 -8.89
C ALA A 35 -15.50 6.65 -8.51
N GLY A 36 -14.35 6.34 -7.91
CA GLY A 36 -13.98 4.98 -7.53
C GLY A 36 -13.05 4.96 -6.33
N LEU A 37 -13.23 4.00 -5.42
CA LEU A 37 -12.35 3.75 -4.29
C LEU A 37 -11.89 2.30 -4.27
N ARG A 38 -10.58 2.09 -4.16
CA ARG A 38 -9.98 0.77 -3.96
C ARG A 38 -9.19 0.80 -2.66
N ILE A 39 -9.42 -0.18 -1.78
CA ILE A 39 -8.60 -0.41 -0.59
C ILE A 39 -7.96 -1.78 -0.74
N TRP A 40 -6.65 -1.88 -0.54
CA TRP A 40 -5.91 -3.06 -0.95
C TRP A 40 -4.58 -3.21 -0.20
N ARG A 41 -4.00 -4.40 -0.30
CA ARG A 41 -2.69 -4.74 0.27
C ARG A 41 -1.80 -5.31 -0.83
N ASN A 42 -0.49 -5.19 -0.62
CA ASN A 42 0.53 -5.76 -1.49
C ASN A 42 1.30 -6.85 -0.74
N PRO A 43 1.80 -7.89 -1.43
CA PRO A 43 2.82 -8.76 -0.87
C PRO A 43 4.10 -7.95 -0.58
N PHE A 44 5.03 -8.55 0.17
CA PHE A 44 6.24 -7.86 0.60
C PHE A 44 7.06 -7.39 -0.61
N SER A 45 7.15 -6.06 -0.78
CA SER A 45 7.70 -5.45 -1.99
C SER A 45 8.28 -4.07 -1.72
N ILE A 46 9.25 -3.67 -2.55
CA ILE A 46 9.72 -2.30 -2.70
C ILE A 46 9.06 -1.75 -3.97
N VAL A 47 8.37 -0.63 -3.84
CA VAL A 47 7.67 0.04 -4.95
C VAL A 47 8.39 1.34 -5.29
N LEU A 48 9.11 1.31 -6.39
CA LEU A 48 9.77 2.46 -7.01
C LEU A 48 8.73 3.42 -7.59
N GLY A 49 8.96 4.73 -7.44
CA GLY A 49 8.24 5.75 -8.20
C GLY A 49 8.68 5.76 -9.65
N LEU A 50 7.86 6.33 -10.54
CA LEU A 50 8.08 6.28 -11.99
C LEU A 50 9.47 6.79 -12.40
N SER A 51 9.97 7.84 -11.74
CA SER A 51 11.23 8.49 -12.10
C SER A 51 12.44 8.08 -11.24
N GLU A 52 12.23 7.27 -10.20
CA GLU A 52 13.28 6.87 -9.24
C GLU A 52 14.32 5.96 -9.91
N GLN A 53 15.59 6.16 -9.58
CA GLN A 53 16.63 5.18 -9.90
C GLN A 53 16.76 4.19 -8.74
N ALA A 54 16.75 2.90 -9.05
CA ALA A 54 16.75 1.86 -8.03
C ALA A 54 18.04 1.90 -7.20
N GLU A 55 19.15 2.21 -7.85
CA GLU A 55 20.48 2.33 -7.27
C GLU A 55 20.57 3.49 -6.28
N ASP A 56 19.77 4.55 -6.41
CA ASP A 56 19.83 5.72 -5.54
C ASP A 56 19.08 5.51 -4.24
N THR A 57 18.05 4.66 -4.24
CA THR A 57 17.11 4.54 -3.12
C THR A 57 17.10 3.17 -2.45
N ILE A 58 17.53 2.12 -3.13
CA ILE A 58 17.54 0.75 -2.61
C ILE A 58 18.97 0.38 -2.18
N LEU A 59 19.10 -0.37 -1.08
CA LEU A 59 20.40 -0.85 -0.64
C LEU A 59 21.03 -1.83 -1.66
N PRO A 60 22.33 -1.75 -1.95
CA PRO A 60 22.97 -2.54 -3.01
C PRO A 60 22.79 -4.06 -2.85
N GLU A 61 22.81 -4.58 -1.62
CA GLU A 61 22.58 -6.00 -1.34
C GLU A 61 21.17 -6.47 -1.70
N VAL A 62 20.16 -5.62 -1.53
CA VAL A 62 18.78 -5.92 -1.89
C VAL A 62 18.64 -5.94 -3.42
N LEU A 63 19.23 -4.96 -4.09
CA LEU A 63 19.19 -4.88 -5.55
C LEU A 63 19.93 -6.06 -6.21
N ARG A 64 21.11 -6.45 -5.70
CA ARG A 64 21.82 -7.65 -6.16
C ARG A 64 20.98 -8.92 -6.01
N ASN A 65 20.34 -9.12 -4.86
CA ASN A 65 19.49 -10.29 -4.65
C ASN A 65 18.31 -10.35 -5.62
N PHE A 66 17.67 -9.20 -5.87
CA PHE A 66 16.59 -9.10 -6.84
C PHE A 66 17.05 -9.48 -8.26
N MET A 67 18.22 -8.97 -8.68
CA MET A 67 18.82 -9.29 -9.98
C MET A 67 19.16 -10.78 -10.12
N GLU A 68 19.78 -11.37 -9.11
CA GLU A 68 20.13 -12.80 -9.08
C GLU A 68 18.89 -13.70 -9.11
N SER A 69 17.76 -13.25 -8.57
CA SER A 69 16.49 -13.99 -8.61
C SER A 69 15.74 -13.89 -9.94
N GLY A 70 16.24 -13.08 -10.89
CA GLY A 70 15.55 -12.77 -12.15
C GLY A 70 14.26 -11.98 -11.95
N GLY A 71 14.15 -11.23 -10.85
CA GLY A 71 12.99 -10.41 -10.51
C GLY A 71 11.70 -11.17 -10.20
N LYS A 72 11.77 -12.48 -9.96
CA LYS A 72 10.58 -13.32 -9.69
C LYS A 72 10.16 -13.22 -8.22
N GLU A 73 8.85 -13.13 -7.97
CA GLU A 73 8.28 -13.33 -6.64
C GLU A 73 8.58 -14.75 -6.15
N ARG A 74 9.29 -14.88 -5.02
CA ARG A 74 9.36 -16.16 -4.30
C ARG A 74 8.02 -16.35 -3.59
N SER A 75 7.30 -17.42 -3.89
CA SER A 75 5.99 -17.66 -3.30
C SER A 75 6.10 -17.91 -1.79
N ALA A 76 5.95 -16.88 -0.96
CA ALA A 76 5.62 -17.04 0.43
C ALA A 76 4.12 -17.34 0.52
N ILE A 77 3.78 -18.59 0.85
CA ILE A 77 2.40 -18.98 1.16
C ILE A 77 2.03 -18.24 2.46
N LEU A 78 1.25 -17.17 2.35
CA LEU A 78 0.72 -16.43 3.49
C LEU A 78 -0.65 -17.01 3.87
N PRO A 79 -0.97 -17.12 5.17
CA PRO A 79 -2.20 -17.75 5.65
C PRO A 79 -3.44 -17.00 5.15
N GLU A 80 -4.45 -17.76 4.71
CA GLU A 80 -5.75 -17.24 4.27
C GLU A 80 -6.46 -16.51 5.43
N ILE A 81 -6.76 -15.22 5.24
CA ILE A 81 -7.65 -14.46 6.14
C ILE A 81 -9.06 -14.57 5.55
N PRO A 82 -10.08 -15.02 6.32
CA PRO A 82 -11.42 -15.22 5.78
C PRO A 82 -12.05 -13.90 5.30
N ASN A 83 -12.69 -13.97 4.13
CA ASN A 83 -13.41 -12.86 3.49
C ASN A 83 -14.38 -12.19 4.47
N LEU A 84 -14.14 -10.91 4.76
CA LEU A 84 -15.06 -10.06 5.53
C LEU A 84 -15.71 -9.07 4.57
N THR A 85 -16.85 -9.46 4.00
CA THR A 85 -17.74 -8.53 3.32
C THR A 85 -18.32 -7.54 4.33
N LEU A 86 -18.39 -6.25 3.97
CA LEU A 86 -18.92 -5.17 4.81
C LEU A 86 -20.38 -5.37 5.31
N GLU A 87 -21.09 -6.38 4.81
CA GLU A 87 -22.49 -6.68 5.18
C GLU A 87 -22.64 -7.80 6.23
N SER A 88 -21.59 -8.54 6.59
CA SER A 88 -21.74 -9.78 7.38
C SER A 88 -21.67 -9.65 8.91
N GLU A 89 -21.49 -8.46 9.48
CA GLU A 89 -21.34 -8.29 10.94
C GLU A 89 -22.64 -8.19 11.74
N LYS A 90 -23.82 -8.05 11.10
CA LYS A 90 -25.09 -7.98 11.83
C LYS A 90 -25.53 -9.30 12.48
N ASN A 91 -24.98 -10.44 12.09
CA ASN A 91 -25.47 -11.76 12.53
C ASN A 91 -24.55 -12.50 13.51
N ARG A 92 -23.41 -11.93 13.94
CA ARG A 92 -22.47 -12.60 14.86
C ARG A 92 -22.54 -12.16 16.32
N ALA A 93 -23.36 -11.16 16.66
CA ALA A 93 -23.50 -10.68 18.03
C ALA A 93 -24.33 -11.59 18.97
N ASN A 94 -24.95 -12.67 18.45
CA ASN A 94 -25.84 -13.55 19.21
C ASN A 94 -25.40 -15.03 19.17
N SER A 95 -24.16 -15.35 19.51
CA SER A 95 -23.84 -16.64 20.15
C SER A 95 -22.35 -16.69 20.50
N THR A 96 -22.00 -16.65 21.78
CA THR A 96 -21.08 -17.61 22.45
C THR A 96 -20.71 -17.13 23.85
N THR A 97 -21.60 -17.43 24.80
CA THR A 97 -21.22 -17.75 26.18
C THR A 97 -21.21 -19.28 26.27
N LEU A 98 -20.05 -19.90 26.52
CA LEU A 98 -19.86 -21.11 27.34
C LEU A 98 -18.44 -21.69 27.18
N ARG A 99 -17.69 -21.65 28.31
CA ARG A 99 -16.79 -22.66 28.89
C ARG A 99 -16.16 -23.72 27.95
N ASN A 100 -14.84 -23.94 28.04
CA ASN A 100 -14.27 -24.89 29.01
C ASN A 100 -12.73 -24.97 29.01
N GLN A 101 -12.21 -25.44 30.14
CA GLN A 101 -10.81 -25.65 30.55
C GLN A 101 -10.17 -26.94 30.01
N ASN A 102 -8.86 -27.11 30.31
CA ASN A 102 -7.97 -28.30 30.26
C ASN A 102 -7.15 -28.51 28.97
N SER A 103 -5.93 -29.07 28.95
CA SER A 103 -4.81 -29.26 29.89
C SER A 103 -3.61 -29.82 29.08
N ILE A 104 -2.39 -29.41 29.47
CA ILE A 104 -1.07 -30.10 29.45
C ILE A 104 -0.82 -31.24 28.42
N SER A 105 0.25 -31.13 27.60
CA SER A 105 1.39 -32.09 27.63
C SER A 105 2.59 -31.67 26.74
N LYS A 106 3.79 -32.02 27.23
CA LYS A 106 5.12 -31.85 26.63
C LYS A 106 5.42 -33.00 25.65
N ASN A 107 6.21 -32.76 24.59
CA ASN A 107 7.46 -33.52 24.38
C ASN A 107 8.39 -32.98 23.28
N ARG A 108 9.70 -33.16 23.53
CA ARG A 108 10.88 -32.79 22.74
C ARG A 108 11.09 -33.70 21.52
N LYS A 109 11.82 -33.21 20.49
CA LYS A 109 13.07 -33.87 20.03
C LYS A 109 13.95 -32.93 19.18
N LYS A 110 15.24 -32.99 19.52
CA LYS A 110 16.43 -32.32 18.95
C LYS A 110 17.00 -33.25 17.86
N ILE A 111 17.43 -32.73 16.71
CA ILE A 111 18.43 -33.37 15.85
C ILE A 111 19.42 -32.29 15.36
N SER A 112 20.69 -32.65 15.46
CA SER A 112 21.90 -31.85 15.27
C SER A 112 22.51 -31.99 13.87
N GLY A 113 23.20 -30.93 13.44
CA GLY A 113 24.45 -31.02 12.68
C GLY A 113 24.38 -30.73 11.18
N ILE A 114 25.04 -29.64 10.75
CA ILE A 114 26.05 -29.59 9.69
C ILE A 114 26.80 -28.25 9.83
N ASN A 115 28.13 -28.34 9.97
CA ASN A 115 29.08 -27.23 9.95
C ASN A 115 29.37 -26.83 8.50
N VAL A 116 29.27 -25.54 8.19
CA VAL A 116 30.07 -24.91 7.12
C VAL A 116 30.57 -23.57 7.66
N SER A 117 31.87 -23.50 7.90
CA SER A 117 32.57 -22.31 8.38
C SER A 117 33.17 -21.51 7.22
N ASN A 118 33.28 -20.21 7.47
CA ASN A 118 34.27 -19.27 6.93
C ASN A 118 34.05 -18.65 5.54
N SER A 119 33.19 -17.61 5.47
CA SER A 119 33.47 -16.38 4.71
C SER A 119 32.50 -15.23 5.04
N ILE A 120 32.33 -14.86 6.32
CA ILE A 120 31.51 -13.69 6.69
C ILE A 120 32.13 -12.95 7.88
N ARG A 121 33.23 -12.22 7.67
CA ARG A 121 33.69 -11.19 8.61
C ARG A 121 33.23 -9.84 8.08
N GLY A 122 32.06 -9.41 8.55
CA GLY A 122 31.42 -8.13 8.19
C GLY A 122 29.95 -8.01 8.63
N PHE A 123 29.32 -9.10 9.08
CA PHE A 123 27.91 -9.11 9.50
C PHE A 123 27.75 -9.04 11.02
N LYS A 124 28.16 -7.94 11.64
CA LYS A 124 27.68 -7.59 12.98
C LYS A 124 26.93 -6.27 12.85
N ASP A 125 25.66 -6.27 13.25
CA ASP A 125 24.83 -5.09 13.58
C ASP A 125 23.65 -4.69 12.66
N ARG A 126 23.26 -5.49 11.66
CA ARG A 126 21.92 -5.34 11.04
C ARG A 126 21.03 -6.51 11.44
N LYS A 127 19.91 -6.23 12.13
CA LYS A 127 18.83 -7.20 12.38
C LYS A 127 18.46 -7.84 11.04
N ARG A 128 18.76 -9.13 10.87
CA ARG A 128 18.35 -9.90 9.70
C ARG A 128 16.83 -10.00 9.73
N PHE A 129 16.14 -9.36 8.79
CA PHE A 129 14.77 -9.72 8.46
C PHE A 129 14.80 -11.21 8.07
N ASP A 130 13.92 -12.02 8.65
CA ASP A 130 13.82 -13.45 8.38
C ASP A 130 13.75 -13.69 6.87
N LYS A 131 14.83 -14.20 6.26
CA LYS A 131 14.99 -14.89 4.94
C LYS A 131 14.15 -14.48 3.71
N GLU A 132 13.26 -13.50 3.80
CA GLU A 132 12.31 -13.08 2.80
C GLU A 132 12.83 -11.79 2.18
N PHE A 133 13.14 -11.85 0.89
CA PHE A 133 13.56 -10.67 0.13
C PHE A 133 12.33 -10.09 -0.56
N PRO A 134 12.12 -8.76 -0.47
CA PRO A 134 11.01 -8.13 -1.15
C PRO A 134 11.20 -8.19 -2.66
N THR A 135 10.11 -8.28 -3.41
CA THR A 135 10.18 -7.99 -4.84
C THR A 135 10.30 -6.51 -5.10
N ILE A 136 10.94 -6.14 -6.22
CA ILE A 136 11.06 -4.75 -6.64
C ILE A 136 10.12 -4.55 -7.82
N VAL A 137 9.22 -3.58 -7.70
CA VAL A 137 8.26 -3.20 -8.74
C VAL A 137 8.26 -1.69 -8.92
N ARG A 138 7.75 -1.21 -10.06
CA ARG A 138 7.62 0.23 -10.34
C ARG A 138 6.17 0.60 -10.60
N ARG A 139 5.71 1.71 -10.03
CA ARG A 139 4.35 2.23 -10.22
C ARG A 139 4.28 3.27 -11.35
N ALA A 140 3.07 3.56 -11.82
CA ALA A 140 2.82 4.53 -12.89
C ALA A 140 2.87 6.00 -12.43
N SER A 141 2.87 6.27 -11.12
CA SER A 141 2.98 7.61 -10.55
C SER A 141 4.43 7.95 -10.17
N GLY A 142 4.75 9.24 -10.14
CA GLY A 142 6.01 9.73 -9.57
C GLY A 142 6.07 9.62 -8.04
N GLY A 143 6.96 10.40 -7.42
CA GLY A 143 7.23 10.36 -5.98
C GLY A 143 8.29 9.32 -5.59
N GLY A 144 8.65 9.26 -4.30
CA GLY A 144 9.76 8.43 -3.83
C GLY A 144 9.49 6.93 -3.76
N THR A 145 10.53 6.17 -3.44
CA THR A 145 10.48 4.72 -3.19
C THR A 145 9.81 4.39 -1.84
N VAL A 146 8.95 3.36 -1.81
CA VAL A 146 8.25 2.91 -0.59
C VAL A 146 8.37 1.40 -0.39
N VAL A 147 8.22 0.93 0.85
CA VAL A 147 8.13 -0.50 1.19
C VAL A 147 6.68 -0.85 1.52
N HIS A 148 6.17 -1.91 0.92
CA HIS A 148 4.88 -2.50 1.25
C HIS A 148 5.05 -3.86 1.91
N HIS A 149 4.17 -4.20 2.84
CA HIS A 149 4.09 -5.51 3.45
C HIS A 149 2.61 -5.84 3.70
N PRO A 150 2.17 -7.09 3.47
CA PRO A 150 0.76 -7.45 3.46
C PRO A 150 0.08 -7.16 4.79
N GLU A 151 0.77 -7.30 5.92
CA GLU A 151 0.17 -7.05 7.25
C GLU A 151 0.49 -5.68 7.86
N GLU A 152 1.53 -5.00 7.39
CA GLU A 152 2.10 -3.82 8.07
C GLU A 152 1.76 -2.52 7.36
N ASN A 153 1.19 -2.61 6.15
CA ASN A 153 0.77 -1.49 5.33
C ASN A 153 -0.65 -1.70 4.79
N LEU A 154 -1.42 -0.61 4.69
CA LEU A 154 -2.67 -0.54 3.93
C LEU A 154 -2.51 0.44 2.76
N ASN A 155 -2.99 0.07 1.58
CA ASN A 155 -3.03 0.94 0.41
C ASN A 155 -4.46 1.37 0.13
N PHE A 156 -4.63 2.60 -0.37
CA PHE A 156 -5.89 3.10 -0.88
C PHE A 156 -5.65 3.85 -2.20
N THR A 157 -6.64 3.83 -3.07
CA THR A 157 -6.61 4.52 -4.36
C THR A 157 -7.97 5.13 -4.65
N PHE A 158 -7.98 6.44 -4.90
CA PHE A 158 -9.09 7.18 -5.45
C PHE A 158 -8.98 7.27 -6.96
N PHE A 159 -10.12 7.16 -7.62
CA PHE A 159 -10.31 7.42 -9.05
C PHE A 159 -11.38 8.49 -9.17
N VAL A 160 -11.10 9.61 -9.84
CA VAL A 160 -12.09 10.67 -10.08
C VAL A 160 -11.99 11.12 -11.54
N SER A 161 -13.12 11.15 -12.22
CA SER A 161 -13.21 11.70 -13.58
C SER A 161 -13.11 13.21 -13.51
N LEU A 162 -12.32 13.80 -14.40
CA LEU A 162 -12.23 15.25 -14.55
C LEU A 162 -13.52 15.85 -15.14
N ASP A 163 -14.41 15.04 -15.71
CA ASP A 163 -15.75 15.50 -16.08
C ASP A 163 -16.64 15.76 -14.85
N VAL A 164 -16.31 15.13 -13.71
CA VAL A 164 -17.06 15.24 -12.45
C VAL A 164 -16.49 16.33 -11.56
N LYS A 165 -15.16 16.41 -11.46
CA LYS A 165 -14.45 17.43 -10.70
C LYS A 165 -13.32 18.05 -11.53
N PRO A 166 -13.62 18.95 -12.49
CA PRO A 166 -12.63 19.58 -13.36
C PRO A 166 -11.54 20.34 -12.59
N GLU A 167 -11.86 20.85 -11.40
CA GLU A 167 -10.93 21.55 -10.51
C GLU A 167 -9.74 20.68 -10.09
N LEU A 168 -9.87 19.35 -10.11
CA LEU A 168 -8.79 18.41 -9.81
C LEU A 168 -7.77 18.27 -10.95
N TYR A 169 -7.96 18.94 -12.09
CA TYR A 169 -6.95 18.99 -13.14
C TYR A 169 -5.64 19.57 -12.61
N LYS A 170 -5.75 20.63 -11.80
CA LYS A 170 -4.59 21.26 -11.18
C LYS A 170 -4.04 20.41 -10.03
N VAL A 171 -2.73 20.16 -10.08
CA VAL A 171 -2.04 19.20 -9.20
C VAL A 171 -2.17 19.53 -7.72
N LYS A 172 -2.11 20.82 -7.36
CA LYS A 172 -2.14 21.27 -5.96
C LYS A 172 -3.53 21.07 -5.37
N GLU A 173 -4.56 21.46 -6.11
CA GLU A 173 -5.98 21.30 -5.77
C GLU A 173 -6.33 19.83 -5.62
N SER A 174 -5.84 18.97 -6.52
CA SER A 174 -6.07 17.53 -6.43
C SER A 174 -5.43 16.90 -5.20
N TYR A 175 -4.18 17.23 -4.86
CA TYR A 175 -3.56 16.78 -3.61
C TYR A 175 -4.32 17.29 -2.38
N GLY A 176 -4.69 18.58 -2.36
CA GLY A 176 -5.46 19.16 -1.26
C GLY A 176 -6.77 18.43 -1.03
N TYR A 177 -7.51 18.13 -2.10
CA TYR A 177 -8.75 17.36 -2.04
C TYR A 177 -8.52 15.95 -1.49
N PHE A 178 -7.67 15.13 -2.12
CA PHE A 178 -7.52 13.73 -1.71
C PHE A 178 -6.91 13.57 -0.32
N LEU A 179 -5.91 14.38 0.04
CA LEU A 179 -5.31 14.32 1.38
C LEU A 179 -6.32 14.73 2.45
N SER A 180 -7.22 15.70 2.16
CA SER A 180 -8.27 16.09 3.10
C SER A 180 -9.26 14.97 3.38
N LEU A 181 -9.62 14.15 2.37
CA LEU A 181 -10.48 12.98 2.56
C LEU A 181 -9.86 11.98 3.54
N VAL A 182 -8.55 11.73 3.39
CA VAL A 182 -7.83 10.80 4.27
C VAL A 182 -7.72 11.35 5.68
N VAL A 183 -7.38 12.64 5.85
CA VAL A 183 -7.34 13.29 7.18
C VAL A 183 -8.71 13.22 7.87
N ASN A 184 -9.79 13.50 7.15
CA ASN A 184 -11.15 13.42 7.69
C ASN A 184 -11.53 11.99 8.12
N ALA A 185 -11.14 10.98 7.35
CA ALA A 185 -11.35 9.58 7.73
C ALA A 185 -10.50 9.17 8.95
N LEU A 186 -9.24 9.59 9.04
CA LEU A 186 -8.38 9.35 10.20
C LEU A 186 -8.95 10.00 11.48
N LYS A 187 -9.49 11.23 11.36
CA LYS A 187 -10.09 11.96 12.48
C LYS A 187 -11.27 11.21 13.13
N ARG A 188 -12.01 10.41 12.36
CA ARG A 188 -13.11 9.57 12.89
C ARG A 188 -12.64 8.42 13.79
N GLN A 189 -11.35 8.11 13.75
CA GLN A 189 -10.66 7.23 14.71
C GLN A 189 -9.76 8.03 15.66
N THR A 190 -10.12 9.29 15.93
CA THR A 190 -9.44 10.19 16.88
C THR A 190 -7.98 10.51 16.54
N LEU A 191 -7.57 10.27 15.29
CA LEU A 191 -6.22 10.59 14.82
C LEU A 191 -6.13 11.98 14.20
N SER A 192 -5.40 12.86 14.86
CA SER A 192 -5.09 14.21 14.39
C SER A 192 -3.88 14.18 13.43
N ALA A 193 -4.14 13.84 12.16
CA ALA A 193 -3.15 13.91 11.10
C ALA A 193 -3.19 15.26 10.37
N SER A 194 -2.05 15.67 9.80
CA SER A 194 -1.92 16.89 9.00
C SER A 194 -1.13 16.62 7.72
N CYS A 195 -1.46 17.36 6.65
CA CYS A 195 -0.68 17.35 5.42
C CYS A 195 0.68 18.00 5.64
N ARG A 196 1.75 17.36 5.17
CA ARG A 196 3.13 17.89 5.20
C ARG A 196 3.83 17.66 3.87
N GLY A 197 4.75 18.58 3.56
CA GLY A 197 5.43 18.60 2.27
C GLY A 197 4.45 18.62 1.10
N LYS A 198 4.77 17.87 0.04
CA LYS A 198 3.95 17.79 -1.18
C LYS A 198 2.81 16.78 -1.08
N SER A 199 2.99 15.70 -0.31
CA SER A 199 2.16 14.49 -0.43
C SER A 199 2.09 13.62 0.83
N ASP A 200 2.60 14.10 1.97
CA ASP A 200 2.71 13.28 3.16
C ASP A 200 1.58 13.60 4.15
N LEU A 201 1.16 12.58 4.89
CA LEU A 201 0.38 12.79 6.12
C LEU A 201 1.27 12.46 7.30
N ALA A 202 1.27 13.36 8.29
CA ALA A 202 2.06 13.23 9.50
C ALA A 202 1.19 13.44 10.74
N ILE A 203 1.61 12.85 11.85
CA ILE A 203 1.08 13.09 13.19
C ILE A 203 2.16 13.75 14.06
N LEU A 204 1.74 14.44 15.11
CA LEU A 204 2.65 14.94 16.13
C LEU A 204 2.87 13.85 17.19
N GLU A 205 4.09 13.37 17.33
CA GLU A 205 4.49 12.39 18.34
C GLU A 205 5.69 12.96 19.11
N GLN A 206 5.56 13.11 20.42
CA GLN A 206 6.61 13.65 21.30
C GLN A 206 7.15 15.03 20.82
N GLY A 207 6.26 15.89 20.33
CA GLY A 207 6.63 17.21 19.82
C GLY A 207 7.27 17.21 18.42
N LEU A 208 7.37 16.05 17.77
CA LEU A 208 7.96 15.91 16.44
C LEU A 208 6.92 15.43 15.42
N GLU A 209 6.96 16.02 14.23
CA GLU A 209 6.12 15.59 13.12
C GLU A 209 6.69 14.32 12.52
N LYS A 210 5.88 13.26 12.48
CA LYS A 210 6.28 11.96 11.97
C LYS A 210 5.29 11.45 10.94
N LYS A 211 5.83 11.01 9.80
CA LYS A 211 5.07 10.57 8.64
C LYS A 211 4.40 9.23 8.90
N ILE A 212 3.10 9.15 8.60
CA ILE A 212 2.29 7.92 8.65
C ILE A 212 1.78 7.49 7.26
N SER A 213 1.85 8.38 6.27
CA SER A 213 1.36 8.14 4.91
C SER A 213 2.22 8.85 3.88
N GLY A 214 2.55 8.15 2.78
CA GLY A 214 3.02 8.77 1.54
C GLY A 214 1.97 8.64 0.45
N ASN A 215 1.77 9.69 -0.34
CA ASN A 215 0.80 9.73 -1.42
C ASN A 215 1.46 10.07 -2.75
N ALA A 216 0.83 9.64 -3.84
CA ALA A 216 1.22 10.01 -5.19
C ALA A 216 0.01 9.93 -6.12
N GLN A 217 0.11 10.55 -7.28
CA GLN A 217 -0.97 10.54 -8.27
C GLN A 217 -0.45 10.51 -9.70
N PHE A 218 -1.26 10.00 -10.61
CA PHE A 218 -1.08 10.09 -12.05
C PHE A 218 -2.41 10.36 -12.74
N ARG A 219 -2.37 10.71 -14.03
CA ARG A 219 -3.56 10.96 -14.84
C ARG A 219 -3.63 9.94 -15.96
N LYS A 220 -4.83 9.45 -16.24
CA LYS A 220 -5.07 8.50 -17.33
C LYS A 220 -6.47 8.72 -17.87
N ARG A 221 -6.61 8.87 -19.20
CA ARG A 221 -7.90 8.92 -19.91
C ARG A 221 -8.96 9.83 -19.21
N ASN A 222 -8.60 11.09 -18.97
CA ASN A 222 -9.46 12.08 -18.30
C ASN A 222 -9.83 11.77 -16.83
N ALA A 223 -9.07 10.90 -16.17
CA ALA A 223 -9.20 10.63 -14.73
C ALA A 223 -7.93 11.00 -13.96
N VAL A 224 -8.12 11.40 -12.71
CA VAL A 224 -7.06 11.48 -11.70
C VAL A 224 -7.09 10.20 -10.87
N ILE A 225 -5.94 9.54 -10.77
CA ILE A 225 -5.72 8.37 -9.94
C ILE A 225 -4.76 8.79 -8.84
N HIS A 226 -5.26 8.87 -7.60
CA HIS A 226 -4.50 9.26 -6.42
C HIS A 226 -4.44 8.08 -5.47
N HIS A 227 -3.24 7.64 -5.11
CA HIS A 227 -3.03 6.57 -4.16
C HIS A 227 -2.21 7.01 -2.96
N GLY A 228 -2.34 6.26 -1.88
CA GLY A 228 -1.53 6.43 -0.70
C GLY A 228 -1.37 5.15 0.09
N THR A 229 -0.40 5.20 0.99
CA THR A 229 -0.07 4.13 1.93
C THR A 229 -0.38 4.59 3.35
N LEU A 230 -0.72 3.66 4.24
CA LEU A 230 -0.70 3.87 5.69
C LEU A 230 0.24 2.86 6.34
N ILE A 231 1.05 3.33 7.29
CA ILE A 231 1.93 2.49 8.12
C ILE A 231 1.11 1.96 9.30
N LEU A 232 0.76 0.68 9.28
CA LEU A 232 -0.08 0.07 10.31
C LEU A 232 0.72 -0.41 11.52
N LYS A 233 1.95 -0.90 11.30
CA LYS A 233 2.77 -1.54 12.34
C LYS A 233 4.18 -0.95 12.38
N PRO A 234 4.81 -0.82 13.57
CA PRO A 234 6.19 -0.36 13.71
C PRO A 234 7.22 -1.22 12.97
N SER A 235 6.96 -2.51 12.77
CA SER A 235 7.89 -3.42 12.07
C SER A 235 8.20 -2.99 10.63
N LEU A 236 7.28 -2.27 9.98
CA LEU A 236 7.54 -1.71 8.64
C LEU A 236 8.65 -0.66 8.66
N ILE A 237 8.81 0.07 9.77
CA ILE A 237 9.84 1.11 9.93
C ILE A 237 11.23 0.47 9.98
N GLU A 238 11.35 -0.67 10.65
CA GLU A 238 12.58 -1.46 10.65
C GLU A 238 12.90 -1.91 9.21
N ARG A 239 11.92 -2.45 8.47
CA ARG A 239 12.09 -2.86 7.07
C ARG A 239 12.54 -1.70 6.18
N VAL A 240 11.90 -0.54 6.26
CA VAL A 240 12.31 0.65 5.50
C VAL A 240 13.77 1.00 5.79
N SER A 241 14.16 1.03 7.07
CA SER A 241 15.53 1.34 7.49
C SER A 241 16.56 0.31 7.02
N GLY A 242 16.14 -0.95 6.87
CA GLY A 242 17.00 -2.05 6.46
C GLY A 242 16.97 -2.41 4.97
N LEU A 243 16.13 -1.76 4.17
CA LEU A 243 15.98 -2.02 2.73
C LEU A 243 16.32 -0.80 1.87
N LEU A 244 16.07 0.40 2.38
CA LEU A 244 16.22 1.64 1.63
C LEU A 244 17.40 2.48 2.13
N LYS A 245 18.05 3.16 1.20
CA LYS A 245 18.99 4.25 1.48
C LYS A 245 18.23 5.46 2.03
N HIS A 246 18.97 6.43 2.57
CA HIS A 246 18.39 7.76 2.76
C HIS A 246 18.00 8.32 1.39
N PRO A 247 16.79 8.88 1.21
CA PRO A 247 16.34 9.30 -0.11
C PRO A 247 17.17 10.51 -0.60
N PRO A 248 17.40 10.63 -1.91
CA PRO A 248 18.12 11.78 -2.48
C PRO A 248 17.35 13.09 -2.33
N GLU A 249 16.01 13.02 -2.36
CA GLU A 249 15.12 14.15 -2.11
C GLU A 249 14.27 13.91 -0.86
N GLU A 250 14.17 14.92 0.01
CA GLU A 250 13.34 14.87 1.22
C GLU A 250 12.46 16.12 1.38
N PRO A 251 11.28 15.98 2.03
CA PRO A 251 10.49 17.14 2.40
C PRO A 251 11.19 17.92 3.54
N GLU A 252 11.04 19.24 3.54
CA GLU A 252 11.70 20.15 4.49
C GLU A 252 11.57 19.73 5.97
N TYR A 253 10.38 19.28 6.38
CA TYR A 253 10.10 18.87 7.75
C TYR A 253 10.80 17.56 8.17
N ARG A 254 11.40 16.81 7.24
CA ARG A 254 12.23 15.64 7.57
C ARG A 254 13.48 16.05 8.34
N LYS A 255 14.09 17.20 8.01
CA LYS A 255 15.28 17.74 8.68
C LYS A 255 16.41 16.72 8.78
N ASN A 256 16.68 15.99 7.69
CA ASN A 256 17.70 14.95 7.58
C ASN A 256 17.59 13.81 8.61
N ARG A 257 16.41 13.63 9.24
CA ARG A 257 16.16 12.51 10.15
C ARG A 257 16.26 11.18 9.42
N LYS A 258 16.82 10.18 10.11
CA LYS A 258 16.81 8.79 9.64
C LYS A 258 15.37 8.29 9.50
N HIS A 259 15.18 7.23 8.72
CA HIS A 259 13.84 6.64 8.52
C HIS A 259 13.14 6.34 9.84
N SER A 260 13.82 5.72 10.80
CA SER A 260 13.31 5.40 12.15
C SER A 260 12.78 6.61 12.94
N ASP A 261 13.33 7.79 12.68
CA ASP A 261 13.03 9.00 13.44
C ASP A 261 12.04 9.90 12.69
N PHE A 262 11.86 9.65 11.39
CA PHE A 262 11.00 10.42 10.50
C PHE A 262 9.62 9.81 10.29
N VAL A 263 9.53 8.48 10.15
CA VAL A 263 8.26 7.77 10.00
C VAL A 263 7.76 7.22 11.34
N THR A 264 6.46 7.01 11.47
CA THR A 264 5.84 6.31 12.59
C THR A 264 4.64 5.49 12.11
N SER A 265 4.12 4.60 12.96
CA SER A 265 2.94 3.80 12.64
C SER A 265 1.69 4.40 13.26
N LEU A 266 0.54 3.95 12.78
CA LEU A 266 -0.73 4.18 13.44
C LEU A 266 -0.77 3.46 14.80
N PRO A 267 -1.63 3.91 15.74
CA PRO A 267 -1.85 3.25 17.03
C PRO A 267 -2.28 1.79 16.88
N SER A 268 -2.02 0.98 17.90
CA SER A 268 -2.32 -0.46 17.89
C SER A 268 -3.82 -0.78 17.86
N ASP A 269 -4.68 0.14 18.30
CA ASP A 269 -6.14 0.04 18.28
C ASP A 269 -6.76 0.61 16.98
N PHE A 270 -5.94 1.12 16.05
CA PHE A 270 -6.43 1.58 14.75
C PHE A 270 -7.04 0.41 13.97
N SER A 271 -8.25 0.61 13.44
CA SER A 271 -8.93 -0.39 12.62
C SER A 271 -8.82 -0.04 11.13
N PRO A 272 -8.07 -0.83 10.32
CA PRO A 272 -8.02 -0.67 8.87
C PRO A 272 -9.39 -0.82 8.21
N LEU A 273 -10.25 -1.69 8.74
CA LEU A 273 -11.61 -1.90 8.25
C LEU A 273 -12.48 -0.66 8.46
N LYS A 274 -12.49 -0.13 9.69
CA LYS A 274 -13.22 1.11 10.02
C LYS A 274 -12.71 2.29 9.20
N PHE A 275 -11.39 2.41 9.04
CA PHE A 275 -10.80 3.43 8.18
C PHE A 275 -11.32 3.33 6.75
N GLY A 276 -11.42 2.12 6.18
CA GLY A 276 -11.93 1.96 4.84
C GLY A 276 -13.41 2.33 4.69
N GLN A 277 -14.22 2.01 5.69
CA GLN A 277 -15.63 2.43 5.77
C GLN A 277 -15.74 3.96 5.83
N ASP A 278 -14.96 4.58 6.72
CA ASP A 278 -14.95 6.03 6.90
C ASP A 278 -14.44 6.76 5.66
N LEU A 279 -13.40 6.24 5.00
CA LEU A 279 -12.85 6.81 3.77
C LEU A 279 -13.87 6.76 2.63
N SER A 280 -14.57 5.63 2.49
CA SER A 280 -15.66 5.46 1.52
C SER A 280 -16.78 6.47 1.76
N HIS A 281 -17.19 6.65 3.02
CA HIS A 281 -18.25 7.56 3.38
C HIS A 281 -17.87 9.03 3.17
N VAL A 282 -16.71 9.47 3.67
CA VAL A 282 -16.20 10.83 3.48
C VAL A 282 -16.05 11.15 1.98
N PHE A 283 -15.60 10.17 1.19
CA PHE A 283 -15.49 10.35 -0.26
C PHE A 283 -16.86 10.49 -0.93
N ALA A 284 -17.85 9.67 -0.54
CA ALA A 284 -19.23 9.79 -1.03
C ALA A 284 -19.81 11.18 -0.73
N GLU A 285 -19.71 11.64 0.53
CA GLU A 285 -20.22 12.96 0.94
C GLU A 285 -19.58 14.09 0.13
N SER A 286 -18.27 14.02 -0.12
CA SER A 286 -17.54 15.02 -0.92
C SER A 286 -17.97 15.08 -2.40
N LEU A 287 -18.76 14.11 -2.85
CA LEU A 287 -19.35 13.99 -4.19
C LEU A 287 -20.86 14.24 -4.17
N GLY A 288 -21.45 14.58 -3.03
CA GLY A 288 -22.90 14.72 -2.86
C GLY A 288 -23.65 13.38 -2.93
N LEU A 289 -22.99 12.27 -2.59
CA LEU A 289 -23.56 10.92 -2.62
C LEU A 289 -23.78 10.40 -1.21
N PHE A 290 -24.83 9.60 -1.02
CA PHE A 290 -25.08 8.91 0.25
C PHE A 290 -24.06 7.78 0.53
N ARG A 291 -23.63 7.06 -0.52
CA ARG A 291 -22.62 6.00 -0.44
C ARG A 291 -21.88 5.84 -1.77
N MET A 292 -20.67 5.30 -1.69
CA MET A 292 -19.95 4.77 -2.85
C MET A 292 -20.51 3.39 -3.24
N GLY A 293 -20.35 3.03 -4.52
CA GLY A 293 -20.75 1.73 -5.06
C GLY A 293 -22.13 1.78 -5.71
N SER A 294 -22.13 1.76 -7.05
CA SER A 294 -23.30 1.43 -7.86
C SER A 294 -23.39 -0.08 -8.10
N GLU A 295 -24.42 -0.51 -8.84
CA GLU A 295 -24.54 -1.89 -9.32
C GLU A 295 -23.27 -2.40 -10.01
N ARG A 296 -22.99 -3.68 -9.78
CA ARG A 296 -21.79 -4.35 -10.30
C ARG A 296 -21.80 -4.37 -11.82
N ASP A 297 -20.72 -3.89 -12.41
CA ASP A 297 -20.50 -3.99 -13.86
C ASP A 297 -19.52 -5.11 -14.19
N LEU A 298 -20.05 -6.24 -14.66
CA LEU A 298 -19.26 -7.39 -15.08
C LEU A 298 -18.44 -7.11 -16.35
N ARG A 299 -18.93 -6.25 -17.25
CA ARG A 299 -18.21 -5.88 -18.48
C ARG A 299 -16.99 -5.04 -18.15
N PHE A 300 -17.16 -4.03 -17.31
CA PHE A 300 -16.05 -3.22 -16.80
C PHE A 300 -15.03 -4.09 -16.06
N THR A 301 -15.49 -4.96 -15.16
CA THR A 301 -14.61 -5.86 -14.40
C THR A 301 -13.79 -6.75 -15.34
N LYS A 302 -14.43 -7.36 -16.35
CA LYS A 302 -13.76 -8.22 -17.33
C LYS A 302 -12.73 -7.44 -18.16
N ALA A 303 -13.08 -6.23 -18.62
CA ALA A 303 -12.18 -5.37 -19.38
C ALA A 303 -10.94 -5.00 -18.54
N VAL A 304 -11.14 -4.55 -17.30
CA VAL A 304 -10.04 -4.20 -16.37
C VAL A 304 -9.09 -5.37 -16.16
N PHE A 305 -9.59 -6.58 -15.90
CA PHE A 305 -8.70 -7.73 -15.68
C PHE A 305 -8.00 -8.21 -16.95
N GLN A 306 -8.63 -8.06 -18.12
CA GLN A 306 -7.99 -8.36 -19.39
C GLN A 306 -6.83 -7.38 -19.67
N GLU A 307 -7.09 -6.08 -19.53
CA GLU A 307 -6.08 -5.03 -19.68
C GLU A 307 -4.96 -5.16 -18.64
N ALA A 308 -5.29 -5.47 -17.38
CA ALA A 308 -4.30 -5.65 -16.33
C ALA A 308 -3.33 -6.82 -16.61
N LYS A 309 -3.82 -7.91 -17.22
CA LYS A 309 -2.95 -9.03 -17.63
C LYS A 309 -1.99 -8.61 -18.75
N GLN A 310 -2.49 -7.87 -19.73
CA GLN A 310 -1.66 -7.34 -20.81
C GLN A 310 -0.60 -6.36 -20.27
N LEU A 311 -0.99 -5.44 -19.37
CA LEU A 311 -0.05 -4.52 -18.72
C LEU A 311 0.97 -5.25 -17.83
N LEU A 312 0.57 -6.33 -17.17
CA LEU A 312 1.50 -7.15 -16.38
C LEU A 312 2.64 -7.67 -17.28
N GLU A 313 2.29 -8.34 -18.37
CA GLU A 313 3.25 -8.96 -19.28
C GLU A 313 4.08 -7.93 -20.06
N SER A 314 3.43 -6.88 -20.57
CA SER A 314 4.06 -5.88 -21.44
C SER A 314 4.81 -4.77 -20.71
N LYS A 315 4.59 -4.61 -19.39
CA LYS A 315 5.13 -3.47 -18.63
C LYS A 315 5.54 -3.83 -17.20
N TYR A 316 4.60 -4.22 -16.34
CA TYR A 316 4.87 -4.29 -14.89
C TYR A 316 5.75 -5.47 -14.46
N SER A 317 5.91 -6.50 -15.29
CA SER A 317 6.86 -7.59 -15.10
C SER A 317 8.16 -7.42 -15.89
N ARG A 318 8.30 -6.33 -16.65
CA ARG A 318 9.46 -6.11 -17.51
C ARG A 318 10.60 -5.42 -16.75
N MET A 319 11.80 -5.97 -16.86
CA MET A 319 12.97 -5.46 -16.14
C MET A 319 13.40 -4.06 -16.63
N ASP A 320 13.25 -3.79 -17.92
CA ASP A 320 13.49 -2.47 -18.52
C ASP A 320 12.58 -1.40 -17.89
N PHE A 321 11.30 -1.69 -17.65
CA PHE A 321 10.40 -0.80 -16.95
C PHE A 321 10.71 -0.72 -15.45
N ILE A 322 10.98 -1.85 -14.78
CA ILE A 322 11.25 -1.88 -13.34
C ILE A 322 12.53 -1.10 -13.00
N LEU A 323 13.63 -1.33 -13.71
CA LEU A 323 14.92 -0.70 -13.41
C LEU A 323 15.17 0.59 -14.19
N ARG A 324 14.43 0.82 -15.29
CA ARG A 324 14.63 1.97 -16.18
C ARG A 324 16.01 1.96 -16.86
N ASN A 325 16.43 0.77 -17.30
CA ASN A 325 17.69 0.50 -17.99
C ASN A 325 17.52 0.41 -19.51
#